data_AF-A0A523QCL4-F1
#
_entry.id   AF-A0A523QCL4-F1
#
_cell.length_a   1.000
_cell.length_b   1.000
_cell.length_c   1.000
_cell.angle_alpha   90.00
_cell.angle_beta   90.00
_cell.angle_gamma   90.00
#
_symmetry.space_group_name_H-M   'P 1'
#
loop_
_entity.id
_entity.type
_entity.pdbx_description
1 polymer ?
#
loop_
_entity_poly.entity_id
_entity_poly.type
_entity_poly.pdbx_seq_one_letter_code
_entity_poly.pdbx_strand_id
1 'polypeptide(L)'
;MWQKCTEKWRKLSTEGKALSIVVASLVVILLAFSFLPIMRVPYEVEETYQATETYYVQDSYTVEESYIVTEYYTDIEIYCDQEPPCQENIPIDYTVISGQGVNYFEFDGRPACRVGLVIENTDTESGEFTVEALITLRGDLTTTISASNYIAAGDTKTIIAYYHGEALKTLYSFSYSVTAPTKPNQSYREEEVAKEREVIEYGEVTKYEYTPVEVMVLKTRTVTDYKRVSLLDYLISY
;
A
#
# COMPACT_ATOMS: atom_id res chain seq x y z
N MET A 1 126.77 7.24 -91.19
CA MET A 1 126.59 6.25 -92.28
C MET A 1 125.65 5.17 -91.76
N TRP A 2 124.44 5.11 -92.31
CA TRP A 2 123.50 3.97 -92.37
C TRP A 2 122.96 3.34 -91.06
N GLN A 3 121.64 3.35 -90.78
CA GLN A 3 120.48 2.64 -91.40
C GLN A 3 120.40 1.11 -91.15
N LYS A 4 119.16 0.70 -90.80
CA LYS A 4 118.56 -0.67 -90.65
C LYS A 4 118.78 -1.32 -89.27
N CYS A 5 117.80 -1.96 -88.63
CA CYS A 5 116.73 -2.79 -89.17
C CYS A 5 115.53 -2.92 -88.18
N THR A 6 114.32 -2.94 -88.73
CA THR A 6 113.01 -3.21 -88.12
C THR A 6 112.58 -4.68 -88.28
N GLU A 7 111.51 -5.07 -87.57
CA GLU A 7 110.58 -6.21 -87.78
C GLU A 7 110.79 -7.58 -87.09
N LYS A 8 109.96 -7.82 -86.05
CA LYS A 8 109.27 -9.09 -85.62
C LYS A 8 109.01 -8.92 -84.10
N TRP A 9 107.80 -8.75 -83.58
CA TRP A 9 106.80 -9.79 -83.38
C TRP A 9 105.46 -9.16 -82.97
N ARG A 10 104.46 -9.24 -83.86
CA ARG A 10 103.06 -8.86 -83.62
C ARG A 10 102.23 -10.10 -83.95
N LYS A 11 101.99 -10.98 -82.97
CA LYS A 11 101.02 -12.10 -83.04
C LYS A 11 100.90 -12.80 -81.67
N LEU A 12 99.87 -12.46 -80.91
CA LEU A 12 99.19 -13.28 -79.86
C LEU A 12 98.15 -12.37 -79.18
N SER A 13 97.03 -12.15 -79.87
CA SER A 13 95.94 -11.28 -79.40
C SER A 13 94.65 -11.76 -80.08
N THR A 14 94.02 -12.84 -79.60
CA THR A 14 92.64 -13.19 -80.02
C THR A 14 91.91 -14.30 -79.25
N GLU A 15 92.35 -14.83 -78.10
CA GLU A 15 91.60 -15.93 -77.43
C GLU A 15 91.07 -15.63 -76.01
N GLY A 16 91.49 -14.55 -75.33
CA GLY A 16 91.02 -14.22 -73.98
C GLY A 16 89.67 -13.46 -73.88
N LYS A 17 89.03 -13.13 -75.01
CA LYS A 17 87.79 -12.33 -75.02
C LYS A 17 86.50 -13.15 -74.87
N ALA A 18 86.52 -14.44 -75.22
CA ALA A 18 85.31 -15.27 -75.14
C ALA A 18 84.97 -15.68 -73.70
N LEU A 19 85.97 -16.01 -72.88
CA LEU A 19 85.77 -16.52 -71.52
C LEU A 19 85.33 -15.43 -70.53
N SER A 20 85.79 -14.19 -70.71
CA SER A 20 85.35 -13.05 -69.90
C SER A 20 83.91 -12.64 -70.19
N ILE A 21 83.43 -12.80 -71.43
CA ILE A 21 82.03 -12.54 -71.80
C ILE A 21 81.11 -13.60 -71.18
N VAL A 22 81.51 -14.87 -71.14
CA VAL A 22 80.70 -15.93 -70.52
C VAL A 22 80.59 -15.72 -69.01
N VAL A 23 81.69 -15.45 -68.30
CA VAL A 23 81.67 -15.22 -66.84
C VAL A 23 80.93 -13.92 -66.50
N ALA A 24 81.13 -12.83 -67.25
CA ALA A 24 80.39 -11.60 -67.05
C ALA A 24 78.89 -11.79 -67.31
N SER A 25 78.50 -12.57 -68.33
CA SER A 25 77.09 -12.89 -68.58
C SER A 25 76.48 -13.71 -67.44
N LEU A 26 77.23 -14.67 -66.87
CA LEU A 26 76.76 -15.52 -65.79
C LEU A 26 76.59 -14.73 -64.50
N VAL A 27 77.53 -13.80 -64.21
CA VAL A 27 77.42 -12.87 -63.06
C VAL A 27 76.27 -11.88 -63.25
N VAL A 28 76.03 -11.36 -64.46
CA VAL A 28 74.90 -10.48 -64.75
C VAL A 28 73.57 -11.23 -64.64
N ILE A 29 73.50 -12.48 -65.09
CA ILE A 29 72.33 -13.35 -64.91
C ILE A 29 72.10 -13.59 -63.41
N LEU A 30 73.14 -13.94 -62.65
CA LEU A 30 73.02 -14.21 -61.21
C LEU A 30 72.61 -12.96 -60.41
N LEU A 31 73.14 -11.78 -60.78
CA LEU A 31 72.71 -10.49 -60.24
C LEU A 31 71.27 -10.17 -60.63
N ALA A 32 70.88 -10.36 -61.89
CA ALA A 32 69.49 -10.18 -62.32
C ALA A 32 68.52 -11.11 -61.57
N PHE A 33 68.93 -12.35 -61.27
CA PHE A 33 68.18 -13.27 -60.43
C PHE A 33 68.11 -12.81 -58.96
N SER A 34 69.13 -12.15 -58.43
CA SER A 34 69.10 -11.56 -57.08
C SER A 34 68.24 -10.29 -56.95
N PHE A 35 67.89 -9.65 -58.08
CA PHE A 35 66.95 -8.53 -58.15
C PHE A 35 65.52 -8.96 -58.48
N LEU A 36 65.21 -10.25 -58.49
CA LEU A 36 63.83 -10.69 -58.71
C LEU A 36 62.92 -10.06 -57.64
N PRO A 37 61.77 -9.49 -58.06
CA PRO A 37 60.87 -8.83 -57.14
C PRO A 37 60.38 -9.86 -56.11
N ILE A 38 60.59 -9.55 -54.84
CA ILE A 38 60.01 -10.30 -53.74
C ILE A 38 58.48 -10.16 -53.86
N MET A 39 57.81 -11.26 -54.16
CA MET A 39 56.35 -11.29 -54.30
C MET A 39 55.71 -11.40 -52.91
N ARG A 40 54.56 -10.73 -52.74
CA ARG A 40 53.73 -10.85 -51.54
C ARG A 40 52.55 -11.76 -51.86
N VAL A 41 52.46 -12.89 -51.18
CA VAL A 41 51.35 -13.83 -51.33
C VAL A 41 50.40 -13.63 -50.17
N PRO A 42 49.11 -13.33 -50.43
CA PRO A 42 48.11 -13.30 -49.37
C PRO A 42 47.90 -14.72 -48.86
N TYR A 43 47.86 -14.88 -47.54
CA TYR A 43 47.42 -16.11 -46.91
C TYR A 43 46.44 -15.77 -45.78
N GLU A 44 45.49 -16.67 -45.56
CA GLU A 44 44.47 -16.51 -44.52
C GLU A 44 45.03 -17.01 -43.19
N VAL A 45 45.02 -16.12 -42.18
CA VAL A 45 45.38 -16.43 -40.81
C VAL A 45 44.17 -16.21 -39.93
N GLU A 46 43.87 -17.17 -39.07
CA GLU A 46 42.89 -16.97 -38.01
C GLU A 46 43.54 -16.17 -36.88
N GLU A 47 43.11 -14.92 -36.73
CA GLU A 47 43.46 -14.11 -35.57
C GLU A 47 42.37 -14.24 -34.51
N THR A 48 42.76 -14.66 -33.31
CA THR A 48 41.89 -14.61 -32.13
C THR A 48 41.87 -13.19 -31.57
N TYR A 49 40.68 -12.63 -31.41
CA TYR A 49 40.49 -11.36 -30.72
C TYR A 49 39.44 -11.51 -29.62
N GLN A 50 39.57 -10.68 -28.59
CA GLN A 50 38.57 -10.62 -27.53
C GLN A 50 37.43 -9.70 -27.97
N ALA A 51 36.22 -10.22 -27.92
CA ALA A 51 35.00 -9.45 -28.15
C ALA A 51 34.13 -9.51 -26.89
N THR A 52 33.44 -8.42 -26.60
CA THR A 52 32.41 -8.39 -25.55
C THR A 52 31.08 -8.81 -26.15
N GLU A 53 30.45 -9.83 -25.58
CA GLU A 53 29.06 -10.17 -25.86
C GLU A 53 28.21 -9.90 -24.62
N THR A 54 27.02 -9.33 -24.83
CA THR A 54 26.06 -9.05 -23.77
C THR A 54 25.04 -10.17 -23.71
N TYR A 55 24.97 -10.85 -22.57
CA TYR A 55 23.95 -11.84 -22.26
C TYR A 55 22.99 -11.27 -21.21
N TYR A 56 21.70 -11.59 -21.32
CA TYR A 56 20.72 -11.20 -20.31
C TYR A 56 20.53 -12.35 -19.33
N VAL A 57 20.91 -12.14 -18.08
CA VAL A 57 20.68 -13.09 -16.99
C VAL A 57 19.39 -12.71 -16.29
N GLN A 58 18.51 -13.67 -16.07
CA GLN A 58 17.26 -13.46 -15.35
C GLN A 58 17.51 -13.63 -13.85
N ASP A 59 17.44 -12.53 -13.11
CA ASP A 59 17.55 -12.52 -11.66
C ASP A 59 16.15 -12.41 -11.03
N SER A 60 15.89 -13.22 -10.00
CA SER A 60 14.64 -13.14 -9.23
C SER A 60 14.86 -12.38 -7.92
N TYR A 61 13.99 -11.42 -7.61
CA TYR A 61 13.97 -10.75 -6.30
C TYR A 61 12.56 -10.76 -5.72
N THR A 62 12.48 -10.78 -4.39
CA THR A 62 11.23 -10.69 -3.64
C THR A 62 10.97 -9.24 -3.26
N VAL A 63 9.79 -8.74 -3.60
CA VAL A 63 9.31 -7.43 -3.16
C VAL A 63 8.01 -7.61 -2.39
N GLU A 64 7.88 -6.89 -1.28
CA GLU A 64 6.64 -6.84 -0.52
C GLU A 64 5.68 -5.88 -1.22
N GLU A 65 4.56 -6.41 -1.71
CA GLU A 65 3.50 -5.62 -2.34
C GLU A 65 2.24 -5.67 -1.50
N SER A 66 1.56 -4.53 -1.37
CA SER A 66 0.29 -4.46 -0.65
C SER A 66 -0.87 -4.76 -1.59
N TYR A 67 -1.85 -5.53 -1.11
CA TYR A 67 -3.10 -5.77 -1.81
C TYR A 67 -4.28 -5.54 -0.86
N ILE A 68 -5.42 -5.15 -1.43
CA ILE A 68 -6.63 -4.88 -0.66
C ILE A 68 -7.45 -6.17 -0.56
N VAL A 69 -7.73 -6.58 0.67
CA VAL A 69 -8.59 -7.72 1.00
C VAL A 69 -9.88 -7.18 1.60
N THR A 70 -11.03 -7.63 1.10
CA THR A 70 -12.34 -7.31 1.68
C THR A 70 -12.63 -8.32 2.79
N GLU A 71 -12.70 -7.85 4.03
CA GLU A 71 -13.15 -8.64 5.16
C GLU A 71 -14.62 -8.34 5.49
N TYR A 72 -15.39 -9.39 5.74
CA TYR A 72 -16.78 -9.29 6.18
C TYR A 72 -16.85 -9.36 7.71
N TYR A 73 -17.62 -8.46 8.31
CA TYR A 73 -17.93 -8.48 9.73
C TYR A 73 -19.43 -8.24 9.94
N THR A 74 -19.94 -8.73 11.06
CA THR A 74 -21.31 -8.47 11.50
C THR A 74 -21.30 -7.31 12.47
N ASP A 75 -22.18 -6.34 12.24
CA ASP A 75 -22.42 -5.21 13.13
C ASP A 75 -23.89 -5.18 13.54
N ILE A 76 -24.20 -4.58 14.68
CA ILE A 76 -25.58 -4.42 15.15
C ILE A 76 -26.02 -3.00 14.84
N GLU A 77 -27.05 -2.86 14.01
CA GLU A 77 -27.67 -1.57 13.74
C GLU A 77 -29.03 -1.49 14.45
N ILE A 78 -29.29 -0.31 15.03
CA ILE A 78 -30.51 -0.02 15.78
C ILE A 78 -31.41 0.84 14.91
N TYR A 79 -32.66 0.41 14.71
CA TYR A 79 -33.66 1.13 13.95
C TYR A 79 -34.87 1.47 14.82
N CYS A 80 -35.43 2.66 14.61
CA CYS A 80 -36.70 3.09 15.18
C CYS A 80 -37.36 4.17 14.29
N ASP A 81 -38.66 4.41 14.49
CA ASP A 81 -39.40 5.40 13.71
C ASP A 81 -39.19 6.85 14.21
N GLN A 82 -38.50 7.01 15.35
CA GLN A 82 -38.22 8.31 15.98
C GLN A 82 -36.79 8.79 15.69
N GLU A 83 -36.55 10.10 15.84
CA GLU A 83 -35.22 10.67 15.71
C GLU A 83 -34.29 10.10 16.81
N PRO A 84 -33.04 9.71 16.48
CA PRO A 84 -32.10 9.15 17.45
C PRO A 84 -31.89 10.06 18.68
N PRO A 85 -31.67 9.51 19.88
CA PRO A 85 -31.37 8.09 20.15
C PRO A 85 -32.61 7.19 20.27
N CYS A 86 -32.58 6.03 19.61
CA CYS A 86 -33.60 5.00 19.77
C CYS A 86 -33.53 4.41 21.19
N GLN A 87 -34.66 4.36 21.87
CA GLN A 87 -34.78 3.75 23.20
C GLN A 87 -35.52 2.42 23.09
N GLU A 88 -34.95 1.37 23.68
CA GLU A 88 -35.59 0.04 23.79
C GLU A 88 -36.89 0.11 24.60
N ASN A 89 -36.92 0.98 25.61
CA ASN A 89 -38.06 1.18 26.49
C ASN A 89 -38.44 2.66 26.52
N ILE A 90 -39.71 2.96 26.32
CA ILE A 90 -40.27 4.32 26.38
C ILE A 90 -41.20 4.45 27.59
N PRO A 91 -41.29 5.62 28.24
CA PRO A 91 -42.28 5.84 29.30
C PRO A 91 -43.70 5.59 28.78
N ILE A 92 -44.56 5.03 29.62
CA ILE A 92 -45.99 4.92 29.29
C ILE A 92 -46.65 6.29 29.28
N ASP A 93 -47.66 6.44 28.43
CA ASP A 93 -48.41 7.69 28.25
C ASP A 93 -49.32 7.96 29.45
N TYR A 94 -49.29 9.19 29.96
CA TYR A 94 -50.13 9.61 31.08
C TYR A 94 -50.49 11.08 31.00
N THR A 95 -51.53 11.46 31.73
CA THR A 95 -51.92 12.86 31.92
C THR A 95 -52.08 13.17 33.39
N VAL A 96 -51.54 14.32 33.84
CA VAL A 96 -51.81 14.86 35.17
C VAL A 96 -53.07 15.72 35.10
N ILE A 97 -54.15 15.25 35.69
CA ILE A 97 -55.46 15.93 35.65
C ILE A 97 -55.47 17.12 36.61
N SER A 98 -54.96 16.92 37.83
CA SER A 98 -54.94 17.96 38.86
C SER A 98 -53.89 17.70 39.93
N GLY A 99 -53.54 18.74 40.68
CA GLY A 99 -52.65 18.65 41.82
C GLY A 99 -53.05 19.63 42.92
N GLN A 100 -53.07 19.17 44.17
CA GLN A 100 -53.40 20.02 45.32
C GLN A 100 -52.61 19.62 46.57
N GLY A 101 -52.09 20.62 47.26
CA GLY A 101 -51.53 20.50 48.61
C GLY A 101 -52.61 20.63 49.68
N VAL A 102 -52.44 19.93 50.80
CA VAL A 102 -53.32 20.02 51.98
C VAL A 102 -52.47 20.14 53.23
N ASN A 103 -52.81 21.11 54.07
CA ASN A 103 -52.25 21.25 55.42
C ASN A 103 -53.19 20.57 56.43
N TYR A 104 -52.63 19.84 57.38
CA TYR A 104 -53.37 19.19 58.44
C TYR A 104 -52.53 19.13 59.72
N PHE A 105 -53.14 18.67 60.81
CA PHE A 105 -52.44 18.42 62.07
C PHE A 105 -52.40 16.91 62.34
N GLU A 106 -51.26 16.43 62.80
CA GLU A 106 -51.13 15.06 63.30
C GLU A 106 -51.86 14.87 64.62
N PHE A 107 -52.00 13.61 65.04
CA PHE A 107 -52.66 13.27 66.30
C PHE A 107 -51.98 13.92 67.53
N ASP A 108 -50.69 14.18 67.46
CA ASP A 108 -49.92 14.83 68.52
C ASP A 108 -49.92 16.38 68.42
N GLY A 109 -50.69 16.94 67.50
CA GLY A 109 -50.84 18.38 67.28
C GLY A 109 -49.74 19.03 66.44
N ARG A 110 -48.77 18.27 65.91
CA ARG A 110 -47.74 18.82 65.01
C ARG A 110 -48.32 19.19 63.64
N PRO A 111 -47.87 20.29 63.02
CA PRO A 111 -48.28 20.62 61.66
C PRO A 111 -47.67 19.62 60.66
N ALA A 112 -48.49 19.23 59.69
CA ALA A 112 -48.08 18.35 58.61
C ALA A 112 -48.76 18.79 57.31
N CYS A 113 -48.23 18.30 56.20
CA CYS A 113 -48.85 18.53 54.91
C CYS A 113 -48.73 17.32 53.99
N ARG A 114 -49.49 17.35 52.90
CA ARG A 114 -49.43 16.36 51.83
C ARG A 114 -49.66 17.02 50.48
N VAL A 115 -49.09 16.44 49.43
CA VAL A 115 -49.37 16.80 48.04
C VAL A 115 -50.01 15.61 47.36
N GLY A 116 -51.20 15.82 46.78
CA GLY A 116 -51.90 14.82 45.98
C GLY A 116 -51.89 15.21 44.51
N LEU A 117 -51.42 14.32 43.63
CA LEU A 117 -51.58 14.43 42.18
C LEU A 117 -52.58 13.39 41.68
N VAL A 118 -53.54 13.80 40.87
CA VAL A 118 -54.46 12.91 40.17
C VAL A 118 -53.88 12.62 38.79
N ILE A 119 -53.49 11.37 38.57
CA ILE A 119 -52.84 10.90 37.35
C ILE A 119 -53.75 9.89 36.66
N GLU A 120 -53.96 10.09 35.37
CA GLU A 120 -54.62 9.16 34.47
C GLU A 120 -53.57 8.45 33.62
N ASN A 121 -53.56 7.13 33.67
CA ASN A 121 -52.77 6.32 32.75
C ASN A 121 -53.54 6.19 31.44
N THR A 122 -53.08 6.91 30.41
CA THR A 122 -53.73 6.94 29.10
C THR A 122 -53.21 5.85 28.16
N ASP A 123 -52.28 5.02 28.64
CA ASP A 123 -51.66 3.93 27.91
C ASP A 123 -52.50 2.63 27.96
N THR A 124 -52.08 1.64 27.17
CA THR A 124 -52.60 0.26 27.21
C THR A 124 -51.88 -0.62 28.23
N GLU A 125 -50.71 -0.20 28.70
CA GLU A 125 -49.91 -0.92 29.71
C GLU A 125 -50.13 -0.33 31.11
N SER A 126 -50.01 -1.17 32.13
CA SER A 126 -50.17 -0.78 33.53
C SER A 126 -48.82 -0.69 34.24
N GLY A 127 -48.70 0.13 35.29
CA GLY A 127 -47.47 0.13 36.08
C GLY A 127 -47.46 1.10 37.25
N GLU A 128 -46.31 1.17 37.92
CA GLU A 128 -46.08 2.00 39.09
C GLU A 128 -45.57 3.39 38.69
N PHE A 129 -46.34 4.42 39.03
CA PHE A 129 -45.96 5.81 38.84
C PHE A 129 -45.36 6.36 40.11
N THR A 130 -44.26 7.10 40.00
CA THR A 130 -43.64 7.80 41.13
C THR A 130 -43.81 9.30 40.97
N VAL A 131 -44.29 9.96 42.02
CA VAL A 131 -44.39 11.41 42.10
C VAL A 131 -43.33 11.91 43.07
N GLU A 132 -42.52 12.85 42.61
CA GLU A 132 -41.63 13.64 43.45
C GLU A 132 -42.12 15.09 43.46
N ALA A 133 -42.30 15.66 44.65
CA ALA A 133 -42.75 17.04 44.82
C ALA A 133 -41.74 17.83 45.66
N LEU A 134 -41.26 18.94 45.10
CA LEU A 134 -40.50 19.96 45.81
C LEU A 134 -41.49 20.95 46.43
N ILE A 135 -41.64 20.91 47.75
CA ILE A 135 -42.62 21.71 48.48
C ILE A 135 -41.95 22.94 49.13
N THR A 136 -42.69 24.04 49.27
CA THR A 136 -42.29 25.22 50.06
C THR A 136 -43.15 25.33 51.32
N LEU A 137 -42.49 25.30 52.46
CA LEU A 137 -43.08 25.30 53.79
C LEU A 137 -43.35 26.72 54.31
N ARG A 138 -44.16 26.83 55.36
CA ARG A 138 -44.43 28.07 56.09
C ARG A 138 -43.12 28.51 56.79
N GLY A 139 -42.42 29.46 56.18
CA GLY A 139 -41.05 29.85 56.57
C GLY A 139 -40.06 29.83 55.41
N ASP A 140 -40.53 29.60 54.18
CA ASP A 140 -39.73 29.63 52.94
C ASP A 140 -38.65 28.55 52.82
N LEU A 141 -38.67 27.57 53.73
CA LEU A 141 -37.89 26.35 53.61
C LEU A 141 -38.47 25.47 52.50
N THR A 142 -37.59 24.81 51.75
CA THR A 142 -37.98 23.83 50.76
C THR A 142 -37.54 22.43 51.17
N THR A 143 -38.31 21.43 50.77
CA THR A 143 -37.96 20.02 50.94
C THR A 143 -38.62 19.17 49.86
N THR A 144 -38.11 17.97 49.64
CA THR A 144 -38.63 17.05 48.63
C THR A 144 -39.35 15.89 49.32
N ILE A 145 -40.55 15.59 48.84
CA ILE A 145 -41.31 14.41 49.25
C ILE A 145 -41.65 13.57 48.02
N SER A 146 -41.79 12.26 48.22
CA SER A 146 -42.15 11.36 47.14
C SER A 146 -43.12 10.28 47.59
N ALA A 147 -43.88 9.75 46.63
CA ALA A 147 -44.74 8.59 46.80
C ALA A 147 -44.92 7.89 45.46
N SER A 148 -45.22 6.60 45.49
CA SER A 148 -45.54 5.81 44.31
C SER A 148 -46.91 5.16 44.43
N ASN A 149 -47.54 4.85 43.30
CA ASN A 149 -48.76 4.06 43.27
C ASN A 149 -48.89 3.32 41.93
N TYR A 150 -49.47 2.13 41.97
CA TYR A 150 -49.81 1.38 40.76
C TYR A 150 -51.08 1.93 40.13
N ILE A 151 -51.03 2.22 38.83
CA ILE A 151 -52.15 2.70 38.04
C ILE A 151 -52.34 1.75 36.86
N ALA A 152 -53.49 1.07 36.81
CA ALA A 152 -53.84 0.21 35.70
C ALA A 152 -54.03 1.01 34.40
N ALA A 153 -53.95 0.34 33.26
CA ALA A 153 -54.22 0.94 31.95
C ALA A 153 -55.65 1.53 31.90
N GLY A 154 -55.77 2.80 31.50
CA GLY A 154 -57.03 3.55 31.48
C GLY A 154 -57.58 3.97 32.85
N ASP A 155 -56.91 3.62 33.96
CA ASP A 155 -57.35 4.02 35.30
C ASP A 155 -56.85 5.42 35.66
N THR A 156 -57.61 6.08 36.53
CA THR A 156 -57.19 7.31 37.22
C THR A 156 -56.98 7.03 38.70
N LYS A 157 -55.83 7.46 39.24
CA LYS A 157 -55.51 7.33 40.67
C LYS A 157 -54.90 8.62 41.22
N THR A 158 -55.07 8.80 42.53
CA THR A 158 -54.38 9.86 43.27
C THR A 158 -53.12 9.29 43.93
N ILE A 159 -51.98 9.91 43.70
CA ILE A 159 -50.72 9.63 44.39
C ILE A 159 -50.51 10.73 45.44
N ILE A 160 -50.35 10.34 46.70
CA ILE A 160 -50.29 11.27 47.83
C ILE A 160 -48.94 11.11 48.53
N ALA A 161 -48.10 12.14 48.44
CA ALA A 161 -46.86 12.24 49.18
C ALA A 161 -47.10 13.02 50.49
N TYR A 162 -46.60 12.50 51.61
CA TYR A 162 -46.81 13.06 52.94
C TYR A 162 -45.53 13.70 53.47
N TYR A 163 -45.66 14.82 54.18
CA TYR A 163 -44.59 15.48 54.91
C TYR A 163 -45.01 15.72 56.36
N HIS A 164 -44.17 15.26 57.29
CA HIS A 164 -44.36 15.36 58.73
C HIS A 164 -43.37 16.38 59.28
N GLY A 165 -43.81 17.61 59.58
CA GLY A 165 -42.92 18.61 60.18
C GLY A 165 -43.42 20.05 60.15
N GLU A 166 -43.95 20.51 59.02
CA GLU A 166 -44.45 21.89 58.86
C GLU A 166 -45.54 21.96 57.79
N ALA A 167 -46.40 22.97 57.88
CA ALA A 167 -47.43 23.23 56.87
C ALA A 167 -46.82 23.82 55.58
N LEU A 168 -47.46 23.58 54.43
CA LEU A 168 -47.18 24.30 53.19
C LEU A 168 -47.44 25.79 53.36
N LYS A 169 -46.61 26.61 52.69
CA LYS A 169 -46.79 28.07 52.61
C LYS A 169 -48.16 28.44 52.04
N THR A 170 -48.56 27.79 50.95
CA THR A 170 -49.91 27.82 50.38
C THR A 170 -50.26 26.43 49.83
N LEU A 171 -51.54 26.17 49.53
CA LEU A 171 -51.98 24.87 48.97
C LEU A 171 -51.40 24.54 47.59
N TYR A 172 -50.76 25.50 46.92
CA TYR A 172 -50.11 25.34 45.61
C TYR A 172 -48.61 25.66 45.65
N SER A 173 -48.02 25.75 46.84
CA SER A 173 -46.59 26.01 47.00
C SER A 173 -45.77 24.74 46.84
N PHE A 174 -45.82 24.15 45.65
CA PHE A 174 -45.03 22.99 45.27
C PHE A 174 -44.81 22.95 43.74
N SER A 175 -43.70 22.37 43.32
CA SER A 175 -43.51 21.85 41.96
C SER A 175 -43.44 20.33 42.03
N TYR A 176 -43.66 19.66 40.90
CA TYR A 176 -43.65 18.20 40.84
C TYR A 176 -42.97 17.68 39.58
N SER A 177 -42.52 16.43 39.68
CA SER A 177 -42.05 15.59 38.59
C SER A 177 -42.75 14.23 38.71
N VAL A 178 -43.18 13.67 37.59
CA VAL A 178 -43.77 12.33 37.53
C VAL A 178 -42.83 11.43 36.74
N THR A 179 -42.40 10.35 37.37
CA THR A 179 -41.67 9.26 36.72
C THR A 179 -42.66 8.14 36.42
N ALA A 180 -43.05 8.03 35.16
CA ALA A 180 -43.88 6.95 34.66
C ALA A 180 -43.04 5.67 34.48
N PRO A 181 -43.64 4.48 34.63
CA PRO A 181 -42.99 3.23 34.27
C PRO A 181 -42.76 3.18 32.76
N THR A 182 -41.86 2.30 32.31
CA THR A 182 -41.55 2.16 30.89
C THR A 182 -42.21 0.92 30.29
N LYS A 183 -42.50 0.97 28.99
CA LYS A 183 -42.96 -0.14 28.15
C LYS A 183 -41.97 -0.39 27.01
N PRO A 184 -41.90 -1.61 26.46
CA PRO A 184 -41.12 -1.89 25.26
C PRO A 184 -41.54 -0.98 24.11
N ASN A 185 -40.56 -0.38 23.43
CA ASN A 185 -40.79 0.41 22.25
C ASN A 185 -41.01 -0.52 21.05
N GLN A 186 -42.25 -0.59 20.54
CA GLN A 186 -42.59 -1.47 19.42
C GLN A 186 -41.85 -1.12 18.12
N SER A 187 -41.36 0.11 17.98
CA SER A 187 -40.56 0.52 16.82
C SER A 187 -39.08 0.15 16.94
N TYR A 188 -38.61 -0.20 18.15
CA TYR A 188 -37.22 -0.56 18.39
C TYR A 188 -36.94 -1.95 17.84
N ARG A 189 -35.94 -2.03 16.95
CA ARG A 189 -35.41 -3.29 16.44
C ARG A 189 -33.89 -3.22 16.34
N GLU A 190 -33.26 -4.31 16.72
CA GLU A 190 -31.85 -4.58 16.47
C GLU A 190 -31.75 -5.52 15.27
N GLU A 191 -30.97 -5.13 14.27
CA GLU A 191 -30.70 -5.96 13.11
C GLU A 191 -29.19 -6.20 12.99
N GLU A 192 -28.80 -7.47 12.85
CA GLU A 192 -27.43 -7.83 12.50
C GLU A 192 -27.22 -7.55 11.00
N VAL A 193 -26.36 -6.58 10.70
CA VAL A 193 -26.03 -6.17 9.34
C VAL A 193 -24.63 -6.62 8.98
N ALA A 194 -24.52 -7.35 7.87
CA ALA A 194 -23.23 -7.70 7.29
C ALA A 194 -22.61 -6.44 6.67
N LYS A 195 -21.43 -6.05 7.17
CA LYS A 195 -20.63 -4.94 6.66
C LYS A 195 -19.32 -5.46 6.10
N GLU A 196 -18.76 -4.68 5.19
CA GLU A 196 -17.45 -4.92 4.62
C GLU A 196 -16.47 -3.85 5.09
N ARG A 197 -15.22 -4.27 5.30
CA ARG A 197 -14.09 -3.36 5.48
C ARG A 197 -12.96 -3.76 4.56
N GLU A 198 -12.27 -2.77 4.02
CA GLU A 198 -11.04 -2.99 3.28
C GLU A 198 -9.87 -3.08 4.25
N VAL A 199 -9.12 -4.18 4.17
CA VAL A 199 -7.90 -4.42 4.92
C VAL A 199 -6.73 -4.50 3.96
N ILE A 200 -5.65 -3.79 4.31
CA ILE A 200 -4.41 -3.82 3.52
C ILE A 200 -3.57 -4.97 4.06
N GLU A 201 -3.35 -5.98 3.23
CA GLU A 201 -2.42 -7.07 3.51
C GLU A 201 -1.15 -6.92 2.66
N TYR A 202 -0.05 -7.50 3.15
CA TYR A 202 1.24 -7.48 2.49
C TYR A 202 1.66 -8.89 2.13
N GLY A 203 2.11 -9.08 0.89
CA GLY A 203 2.57 -10.37 0.38
C GLY A 203 3.89 -10.25 -0.36
N GLU A 204 4.73 -11.27 -0.25
CA GLU A 204 5.96 -11.35 -1.03
C GLU A 204 5.64 -11.77 -2.47
N VAL A 205 5.94 -10.88 -3.43
CA VAL A 205 5.83 -11.15 -4.85
C VAL A 205 7.24 -11.35 -5.41
N THR A 206 7.47 -12.49 -6.06
CA THR A 206 8.71 -12.72 -6.80
C THR A 206 8.64 -12.05 -8.16
N LYS A 207 9.49 -11.07 -8.39
CA LYS A 207 9.65 -10.41 -9.69
C LYS A 207 10.94 -10.87 -10.36
N TYR A 208 10.98 -10.70 -11.68
CA TYR A 208 12.14 -11.05 -12.49
C TYR A 208 12.65 -9.80 -13.20
N GLU A 209 13.96 -9.59 -13.16
CA GLU A 209 14.66 -8.55 -13.89
C GLU A 209 15.74 -9.18 -14.77
N TYR A 210 15.93 -8.64 -15.96
CA TYR A 210 16.96 -9.09 -16.88
C TYR A 210 18.17 -8.16 -16.77
N THR A 211 19.22 -8.62 -16.10
CA THR A 211 20.46 -7.88 -15.93
C THR A 211 21.41 -8.18 -17.10
N PRO A 212 21.92 -7.16 -17.82
CA PRO A 212 22.93 -7.39 -18.84
C PRO A 212 24.27 -7.74 -18.19
N VAL A 213 24.81 -8.90 -18.56
CA VAL A 213 26.14 -9.37 -18.15
C VAL A 213 27.04 -9.39 -19.37
N GLU A 214 28.11 -8.60 -19.32
CA GLU A 214 29.12 -8.58 -20.36
C GLU A 214 30.12 -9.72 -20.14
N VAL A 215 30.22 -10.61 -21.13
CA VAL A 215 31.15 -11.74 -21.09
C VAL A 215 32.18 -11.56 -22.20
N MET A 216 33.45 -11.72 -21.84
CA MET A 216 34.55 -11.71 -22.79
C MET A 216 34.59 -13.06 -23.51
N VAL A 217 34.30 -13.04 -24.81
CA VAL A 217 34.37 -14.23 -25.66
C VAL A 217 35.54 -14.11 -26.62
N LEU A 218 36.22 -15.23 -26.84
CA LEU A 218 37.24 -15.34 -27.88
C LEU A 218 36.54 -15.59 -29.21
N LYS A 219 36.66 -14.65 -30.14
CA LYS A 219 36.22 -14.82 -31.51
C LYS A 219 37.43 -14.97 -32.42
N THR A 220 37.26 -15.78 -33.45
CA THR A 220 38.22 -15.86 -34.56
C THR A 220 37.70 -15.01 -35.70
N ARG A 221 38.60 -14.27 -36.34
CA ARG A 221 38.35 -13.69 -37.65
C ARG A 221 39.46 -14.12 -38.59
N THR A 222 39.11 -14.34 -39.84
CA THR A 222 40.08 -14.57 -40.90
C THR A 222 40.65 -13.23 -41.32
N VAL A 223 41.96 -13.05 -41.15
CA VAL A 223 42.70 -11.88 -41.63
C VAL A 223 43.64 -12.30 -42.74
N THR A 224 43.70 -11.49 -43.79
CA THR A 224 44.66 -11.68 -44.87
C THR A 224 45.99 -11.07 -44.45
N ASP A 225 46.98 -11.92 -44.20
CA ASP A 225 48.38 -11.50 -44.00
C ASP A 225 49.20 -11.80 -45.26
N TYR A 226 50.40 -11.21 -45.35
CA TYR A 226 51.24 -11.28 -46.54
C TYR A 226 52.62 -11.83 -46.23
N LYS A 227 52.90 -13.04 -46.72
CA LYS A 227 54.25 -13.59 -46.66
C LYS A 227 55.06 -13.14 -47.87
N ARG A 228 56.31 -12.76 -47.62
CA ARG A 228 57.30 -12.48 -48.67
C ARG A 228 57.93 -13.79 -49.13
N VAL A 229 57.77 -14.12 -50.40
CA VAL A 229 58.38 -15.31 -51.02
C VAL A 229 59.24 -14.89 -52.21
N SER A 230 60.27 -15.67 -52.50
CA SER A 230 61.02 -15.49 -53.73
C SER A 230 60.12 -15.80 -54.94
N LEU A 231 60.35 -15.15 -56.08
CA LEU A 231 59.60 -15.43 -57.30
C LEU A 231 59.67 -16.93 -57.69
N LEU A 232 60.80 -17.57 -57.39
CA LEU A 232 61.01 -18.98 -57.68
C LEU A 232 60.12 -19.87 -56.81
N ASP A 233 60.04 -19.59 -55.50
CA ASP A 233 59.13 -20.32 -54.59
C ASP A 233 57.66 -20.11 -54.96
N TYR A 234 57.29 -18.89 -55.37
CA TYR A 234 55.93 -18.59 -55.83
C TYR A 234 55.53 -19.48 -57.02
N LEU A 235 56.37 -19.55 -58.06
CA LEU A 235 56.12 -20.33 -59.27
C LEU A 235 56.10 -21.85 -59.04
N ILE A 236 56.73 -22.33 -57.96
CA ILE A 236 56.79 -23.77 -57.63
C ILE A 236 55.59 -24.19 -56.77
N SER A 237 55.11 -23.32 -55.89
CA SER A 237 54.10 -23.67 -54.87
C SER A 237 52.67 -23.22 -55.18
N TYR A 238 52.48 -22.34 -56.17
CA TYR A 238 51.18 -21.80 -56.59
C TYR A 238 51.07 -21.77 -58.12
#